data_AF-A0A965HVC8-F1
#
_entry.id   AF-A0A965HVC8-F1
#
_cell.length_a   1.000
_cell.length_b   1.000
_cell.length_c   1.000
_cell.angle_alpha   90.00
_cell.angle_beta   90.00
_cell.angle_gamma   90.00
#
_symmetry.space_group_name_H-M   'P 1'
#
loop_
_entity.id
_entity.type
_entity.pdbx_description
1 polymer ?
#
loop_
_entity_poly.entity_id
_entity_poly.type
_entity_poly.pdbx_seq_one_letter_code
_entity_poly.pdbx_strand_id
1 'polypeptide(L)' 'ATTRIALPRARVRLSAGRTALTREAQALCFFAGANSIFFGDKLLTAPNPEESDDRALLRTLGLAPA' A
#
# COMPACT_ATOMS: atom_id res chain seq x y z
N ALA A 1 -1.22 -2.58 -11.66
CA ALA A 1 -1.67 -3.63 -12.62
C ALA A 1 -0.51 -4.18 -13.44
N THR A 2 0.09 -3.41 -14.36
CA THR A 2 1.13 -3.90 -15.29
C THR A 2 2.27 -4.66 -14.61
N THR A 3 2.83 -4.12 -13.52
CA THR A 3 3.90 -4.81 -12.77
C THR A 3 3.50 -6.18 -12.25
N ARG A 4 2.26 -6.34 -11.75
CA ARG A 4 1.75 -7.64 -11.29
C ARG A 4 1.63 -8.63 -12.44
N ILE A 5 1.15 -8.18 -13.60
CA ILE A 5 1.02 -9.03 -14.79
C ILE A 5 2.40 -9.45 -15.31
N ALA A 6 3.32 -8.49 -15.43
CA ALA A 6 4.67 -8.76 -15.93
C ALA A 6 5.52 -9.59 -14.95
N LEU A 7 5.31 -9.44 -13.64
CA LEU A 7 6.09 -10.09 -12.59
C LEU A 7 5.17 -10.82 -11.56
N PRO A 8 4.54 -11.96 -11.94
CA PRO A 8 3.47 -12.58 -11.14
C PRO A 8 3.87 -13.01 -9.73
N ARG A 9 5.14 -13.35 -9.50
CA ARG A 9 5.65 -13.83 -8.21
C ARG A 9 6.34 -12.74 -7.38
N ALA A 10 6.53 -11.55 -7.94
CA ALA A 10 7.23 -10.49 -7.24
C ALA A 10 6.36 -9.87 -6.13
N ARG A 11 7.03 -9.37 -5.09
CA ARG A 11 6.41 -8.42 -4.15
C ARG A 11 6.34 -7.06 -4.84
N VAL A 12 5.14 -6.54 -5.00
CA VAL A 12 4.88 -5.22 -5.60
C VAL A 12 4.52 -4.28 -4.47
N ARG A 13 5.41 -3.33 -4.19
CA ARG A 13 5.25 -2.38 -3.09
C ARG A 13 4.63 -1.07 -3.55
N LEU A 14 3.48 -0.72 -3.00
CA LEU A 14 2.96 0.65 -3.04
C LEU A 14 3.77 1.47 -2.03
N SER A 15 4.71 2.27 -2.53
CA SER A 15 5.76 2.89 -1.71
C SER A 15 5.50 4.38 -1.44
N ALA A 16 6.27 5.27 -2.05
CA ALA A 16 6.20 6.71 -1.82
C ALA A 16 4.93 7.34 -2.45
N GLY A 17 4.45 8.43 -1.84
CA GLY A 17 3.30 9.21 -2.35
C GLY A 17 1.93 8.75 -1.86
N ARG A 18 1.85 7.76 -0.96
CA ARG A 18 0.57 7.27 -0.42
C ARG A 18 -0.24 8.34 0.31
N THR A 19 0.43 9.30 0.94
CA THR A 19 -0.22 10.45 1.60
C THR A 19 -1.00 11.34 0.63
N ALA A 20 -0.66 11.31 -0.66
CA ALA A 20 -1.39 12.05 -1.70
C ALA A 20 -2.53 11.23 -2.33
N LEU A 21 -2.69 9.96 -1.96
CA LEU A 21 -3.72 9.08 -2.49
C LEU A 21 -4.90 8.98 -1.52
N THR A 22 -6.12 9.05 -2.06
CA THR A 22 -7.31 8.72 -1.28
C THR A 22 -7.28 7.26 -0.85
N ARG A 23 -8.07 6.94 0.17
CA ARG A 23 -8.20 5.58 0.69
C ARG A 23 -8.67 4.60 -0.40
N GLU A 24 -9.61 5.03 -1.23
CA GLU A 24 -10.16 4.26 -2.35
C GLU A 24 -9.10 4.04 -3.44
N ALA A 25 -8.27 5.04 -3.72
CA ALA A 25 -7.17 4.90 -4.68
C ALA A 25 -6.13 3.89 -4.18
N GLN A 26 -5.79 3.93 -2.88
CA GLN A 26 -4.90 2.92 -2.28
C GLN A 26 -5.52 1.52 -2.33
N ALA A 27 -6.82 1.38 -2.03
CA ALA A 27 -7.55 0.12 -2.16
C ALA A 27 -7.49 -0.43 -3.59
N LEU A 28 -7.68 0.44 -4.59
CA LEU A 28 -7.55 0.07 -5.99
C LEU A 28 -6.13 -0.40 -6.34
N CYS A 29 -5.09 0.21 -5.77
CA CYS A 29 -3.71 -0.26 -5.95
C CYS A 29 -3.49 -1.68 -5.40
N PHE A 30 -4.06 -2.00 -4.23
CA PHE A 30 -4.02 -3.37 -3.67
C PHE A 30 -4.78 -4.34 -4.57
N PHE A 31 -5.99 -3.99 -5.01
CA PHE A 31 -6.76 -4.79 -5.96
C PHE A 31 -6.01 -5.01 -7.28
N ALA A 32 -5.30 -4.00 -7.77
CA ALA A 32 -4.51 -4.05 -8.99
C ALA A 32 -3.17 -4.83 -8.85
N GLY A 33 -2.90 -5.42 -7.68
CA GLY A 33 -1.82 -6.38 -7.46
C GLY A 33 -0.67 -5.92 -6.57
N ALA A 34 -0.75 -4.72 -5.96
CA ALA A 34 0.18 -4.33 -4.89
C ALA A 34 -0.07 -5.20 -3.64
N ASN A 35 1.00 -5.64 -2.99
CA ASN A 35 0.92 -6.53 -1.83
C ASN A 35 1.96 -6.20 -0.74
N SER A 36 2.47 -4.98 -0.73
CA SER A 36 3.40 -4.49 0.29
C SER A 36 3.33 -2.96 0.36
N ILE A 37 3.57 -2.40 1.54
CA ILE A 37 3.66 -0.95 1.81
C ILE A 37 4.82 -0.67 2.77
N PHE A 38 5.24 0.59 2.86
CA PHE A 38 6.02 1.07 4.00
C PHE A 38 5.08 1.39 5.16
N PHE A 39 5.48 0.96 6.36
CA PHE A 39 4.69 1.08 7.58
C PHE A 39 5.46 1.89 8.61
N GLY A 40 4.75 2.77 9.33
CA GLY A 40 5.32 3.76 10.26
C GLY A 40 5.20 5.20 9.73
N ASP A 41 5.53 6.19 10.56
CA ASP A 41 5.08 7.58 10.34
C ASP A 41 5.91 8.38 9.31
N LYS A 42 7.07 7.86 8.92
CA LYS A 42 7.96 8.52 7.95
C LYS A 42 8.66 7.55 7.03
N LEU A 43 8.94 8.04 5.82
CA LEU A 43 9.87 7.43 4.88
C LEU A 43 11.32 7.88 5.22
N LEU A 44 12.18 8.00 4.21
CA LEU A 44 13.55 8.45 4.40
C LEU A 44 13.62 9.95 4.79
N THR A 45 12.86 10.80 4.10
CA THR A 45 12.84 12.27 4.32
C THR A 45 11.45 12.89 4.23
N ALA A 46 10.43 12.07 3.98
CA ALA A 46 9.06 12.52 3.70
C ALA A 46 8.05 11.85 4.64
N PRO A 47 6.90 12.49 4.90
CA PRO A 47 5.82 11.89 5.68
C PRO A 47 5.26 10.64 5.00
N ASN A 48 4.88 9.66 5.80
CA ASN A 48 4.17 8.44 5.39
C ASN A 48 2.77 8.45 6.04
N PRO A 49 1.78 7.68 5.55
CA PRO A 49 0.53 7.50 6.29
C PRO A 49 0.80 6.98 7.70
N GLU A 50 -0.04 7.39 8.65
CA GLU A 50 0.04 6.89 10.02
C GLU A 50 -0.23 5.39 10.08
N GLU A 51 0.38 4.73 11.05
CA GLU A 51 0.17 3.30 11.30
C GLU A 51 -1.32 2.96 11.56
N SER A 52 -2.04 3.86 12.23
CA SER A 52 -3.47 3.76 12.51
C SER A 52 -4.31 3.65 11.22
N ASP A 53 -4.02 4.51 10.25
CA ASP A 53 -4.67 4.58 8.95
C ASP A 53 -4.37 3.33 8.10
N ASP A 54 -3.11 2.90 8.10
CA ASP A 54 -2.69 1.69 7.41
C ASP A 54 -3.39 0.45 7.95
N ARG A 55 -3.48 0.33 9.28
CA ARG A 55 -4.21 -0.76 9.95
C ARG A 55 -5.70 -0.70 9.63
N ALA A 56 -6.31 0.49 9.61
CA ALA A 56 -7.72 0.66 9.26
C ALA A 56 -7.99 0.27 7.80
N LEU A 57 -7.14 0.70 6.87
CA LEU A 57 -7.21 0.33 5.45
C LEU A 57 -7.12 -1.19 5.28
N LEU A 58 -6.07 -1.83 5.81
CA LEU A 58 -5.85 -3.27 5.66
C LEU A 58 -7.01 -4.09 6.24
N ARG A 59 -7.52 -3.72 7.43
CA ARG A 59 -8.72 -4.36 8.01
C ARG A 59 -9.94 -4.26 7.10
N THR A 60 -10.16 -3.08 6.50
CA THR A 60 -11.31 -2.85 5.61
C THR A 60 -11.24 -3.69 4.36
N LEU A 61 -10.02 -3.91 3.84
CA LEU A 61 -9.79 -4.74 2.66
C LEU A 61 -9.73 -6.24 2.97
N GLY A 62 -9.87 -6.64 4.25
CA GLY A 62 -9.71 -8.03 4.67
C GLY A 62 -8.29 -8.57 4.47
N LEU A 63 -7.29 -7.69 4.41
CA LEU A 63 -5.90 -8.06 4.19
C LEU A 63 -5.19 -8.23 5.54
N ALA A 64 -4.55 -9.38 5.74
CA ALA A 64 -3.71 -9.62 6.89
C ALA A 64 -2.29 -9.07 6.63
N PRO A 65 -1.66 -8.42 7.64
CA PRO A 65 -0.22 -8.18 7.58
C PRO A 65 0.49 -9.53 7.52
N ALA A 66 1.45 -9.65 6.59
CA ALA A 66 2.32 -10.81 6.44
C ALA A 66 3.63 -10.63 7.22
#